data_AF-A0A090W4J4-F1
#
_entry.id   AF-A0A090W4J4-F1
#
_cell.length_a   1.000
_cell.length_b   1.000
_cell.length_c   1.000
_cell.angle_alpha   90.00
_cell.angle_beta   90.00
_cell.angle_gamma   90.00
#
_symmetry.space_group_name_H-M   'P 1'
#
loop_
_entity.id
_entity.type
_entity.pdbx_description
1 polymer ?
#
loop_
_entity_poly.entity_id
_entity_poly.type
_entity_poly.pdbx_seq_one_letter_code
_entity_poly.pdbx_strand_id
1 'polypeptide(L)' 'MVELYKYTKNDIYLNYSRSVVESLKSEKYILDETVSAPFILDHSTGNWPKKDEIDEPIVYGDYYFLETMLRLKALEDKTP' A
#
# COMPACT_ATOMS: atom_id res chain seq x y z
N MET A 1 -8.26 5.25 0.11
CA MET A 1 -8.78 6.64 0.01
C MET A 1 -8.86 7.15 -1.43
N VAL A 2 -8.01 6.70 -2.35
CA VAL A 2 -8.09 7.06 -3.79
C VAL A 2 -9.49 6.88 -4.40
N GLU A 3 -10.21 5.81 -4.07
CA GLU A 3 -11.57 5.62 -4.59
C GLU A 3 -12.55 6.67 -4.06
N LEU A 4 -12.48 7.03 -2.78
CA LEU A 4 -13.32 8.07 -2.19
C LEU A 4 -13.06 9.45 -2.81
N TYR A 5 -11.80 9.74 -3.17
CA TYR A 5 -11.46 10.96 -3.92
C TYR A 5 -12.21 11.03 -5.26
N LYS A 6 -12.37 9.91 -5.99
CA LYS A 6 -13.08 9.92 -7.28
C LYS A 6 -14.51 10.43 -7.17
N TYR A 7 -15.20 10.09 -6.09
CA TYR A 7 -16.59 10.50 -5.84
C TYR A 7 -16.71 11.88 -5.21
N THR A 8 -15.83 12.20 -4.26
CA THR A 8 -15.95 13.42 -3.45
C THR A 8 -15.19 14.61 -4.02
N LYS A 9 -14.16 14.36 -4.85
CA LYS A 9 -13.16 15.35 -5.30
C LYS A 9 -12.47 16.11 -4.15
N ASN A 10 -12.49 15.56 -2.93
CA ASN A 10 -11.80 16.16 -1.79
C ASN A 10 -10.34 15.68 -1.75
N ASP A 11 -9.41 16.62 -1.96
CA ASP A 11 -7.97 16.35 -2.06
C ASP A 11 -7.36 15.75 -0.78
N ILE A 12 -8.01 15.90 0.39
CA ILE A 12 -7.54 15.28 1.64
C ILE A 12 -7.38 13.77 1.45
N TYR A 13 -8.32 13.11 0.76
CA TYR A 13 -8.28 11.67 0.52
C TYR A 13 -7.16 11.26 -0.44
N LEU A 14 -6.93 12.08 -1.48
CA LEU A 14 -5.86 11.83 -2.45
C LEU A 14 -4.48 12.03 -1.80
N ASN A 15 -4.30 13.13 -1.09
CA ASN A 15 -3.05 13.47 -0.41
C ASN A 15 -2.72 12.46 0.68
N TYR A 16 -3.71 12.03 1.47
CA TYR A 16 -3.50 10.95 2.44
C TYR A 16 -3.04 9.64 1.78
N SER A 17 -3.70 9.24 0.69
CA SER A 17 -3.29 8.04 -0.06
C SER A 17 -1.86 8.14 -0.62
N ARG A 18 -1.44 9.32 -1.10
CA ARG A 18 -0.06 9.56 -1.55
C ARG A 18 0.94 9.42 -0.41
N SER A 19 0.66 10.03 0.75
CA SER A 19 1.55 9.93 1.92
C SER A 19 1.70 8.50 2.44
N VAL A 20 0.61 7.71 2.43
CA VAL A 20 0.66 6.29 2.82
C VAL A 20 1.54 5.49 1.86
N VAL A 21 1.34 5.64 0.54
CA VAL A 21 2.14 4.93 -0.46
C VAL A 21 3.62 5.32 -0.36
N GLU A 22 3.92 6.60 -0.16
CA GLU A 22 5.31 7.06 -0.01
C GLU A 22 5.97 6.49 1.24
N SER A 23 5.23 6.36 2.35
CA SER A 23 5.73 5.69 3.56
C SER A 23 6.02 4.21 3.30
N LEU A 24 5.11 3.51 2.62
CA LEU A 24 5.25 2.07 2.32
C LEU A 24 6.36 1.77 1.29
N LYS A 25 6.72 2.73 0.44
CA LYS A 25 7.86 2.60 -0.49
C LYS A 25 9.24 2.70 0.18
N SER A 26 9.31 3.09 1.45
CA SER A 26 10.58 3.19 2.17
C SER A 26 11.15 1.82 2.51
N GLU A 27 12.48 1.73 2.66
CA GLU A 27 13.19 0.52 3.12
C GLU A 27 12.68 -0.02 4.46
N LYS A 28 11.95 0.79 5.24
CA LYS A 28 11.33 0.37 6.49
C LYS A 28 10.17 -0.62 6.29
N TYR A 29 9.48 -0.59 5.15
CA TYR A 29 8.29 -1.41 4.90
C TYR A 29 8.40 -2.28 3.66
N ILE A 30 9.36 -2.00 2.77
CA ILE A 30 9.69 -2.90 1.67
C ILE A 30 10.48 -4.07 2.23
N LEU A 31 10.11 -5.28 1.82
CA LEU A 31 10.83 -6.50 2.15
C LEU A 31 12.27 -6.39 1.66
N ASP A 32 13.21 -6.72 2.54
CA ASP A 32 14.64 -6.68 2.23
C ASP A 32 14.95 -7.57 1.01
N GLU A 33 15.72 -7.03 0.06
CA GLU A 33 16.05 -7.71 -1.21
C GLU A 33 16.86 -9.01 -1.04
N THR A 34 17.48 -9.21 0.13
CA THR A 34 18.19 -10.45 0.48
C THR A 34 17.23 -11.58 0.87
N VAL A 35 15.95 -11.28 1.15
CA VAL A 35 14.93 -12.28 1.50
C VAL A 35 14.32 -12.84 0.22
N SER A 36 14.56 -14.13 -0.03
CA SER A 36 13.95 -14.86 -1.15
C SER A 36 12.51 -15.28 -0.84
N ALA A 37 11.56 -14.35 -0.95
CA ALA A 37 10.13 -14.59 -0.77
C ALA A 37 9.28 -13.88 -1.85
N PRO A 38 8.05 -14.36 -2.15
CA PRO A 38 7.21 -13.79 -3.21
C PRO A 38 6.39 -12.57 -2.74
N PHE A 39 6.95 -11.73 -1.86
CA PHE A 39 6.27 -10.58 -1.26
C PHE A 39 6.99 -9.26 -1.52
N ILE A 40 6.27 -8.15 -1.41
CA ILE A 40 6.79 -6.79 -1.58
C ILE A 40 6.91 -6.09 -0.23
N LEU A 41 5.85 -6.14 0.58
CA LEU A 41 5.81 -5.46 1.87
C LEU A 41 6.17 -6.42 3.00
N ASP A 42 6.85 -5.86 3.99
CA ASP A 42 7.09 -6.46 5.29
C ASP A 42 6.21 -5.78 6.36
N HIS A 43 6.27 -6.28 7.60
CA HIS A 43 5.64 -5.68 8.78
C HIS A 43 4.11 -5.57 8.72
N SER A 44 3.44 -6.62 8.26
CA SER A 44 1.98 -6.69 8.32
C SER A 44 1.50 -7.60 9.46
N THR A 45 0.23 -7.48 9.85
CA THR A 45 -0.37 -8.35 10.88
C THR A 45 -1.76 -8.82 10.46
N GLY A 46 -1.93 -10.13 10.33
CA GLY A 46 -3.18 -10.79 9.95
C GLY A 46 -4.07 -11.11 11.14
N ASN A 47 -3.57 -11.85 12.13
CA ASN A 47 -4.39 -12.39 13.21
C ASN A 47 -3.72 -12.33 14.58
N TRP A 48 -3.56 -11.10 15.08
CA TRP A 48 -2.99 -10.83 16.40
C TRP A 48 -3.69 -11.61 17.55
N PRO A 49 -5.04 -11.69 17.63
CA PRO A 49 -5.70 -12.41 18.73
C PRO A 49 -5.35 -13.90 18.81
N LYS A 50 -5.05 -14.55 17.67
CA LYS A 50 -4.62 -15.95 17.63
C LYS A 50 -3.10 -16.13 17.61
N LYS A 51 -2.34 -15.03 17.72
CA LYS A 51 -0.87 -15.02 17.60
C LYS A 51 -0.36 -15.62 16.28
N ASP A 52 -1.06 -15.30 15.19
CA ASP A 52 -0.79 -15.82 13.86
C ASP A 52 -0.62 -14.65 12.88
N GLU A 53 0.29 -14.80 11.92
CA GLU A 53 0.68 -13.75 10.96
C GLU A 53 0.97 -12.41 11.67
N ILE A 54 1.92 -12.37 12.61
CA ILE A 54 2.30 -11.13 13.32
C ILE A 54 3.66 -10.66 12.81
N ASP A 55 3.69 -9.43 12.31
CA ASP A 55 4.90 -8.77 11.79
C ASP A 55 5.54 -9.56 10.63
N GLU A 56 4.70 -9.98 9.70
CA GLU A 56 5.05 -10.84 8.56
C GLU A 56 4.49 -10.25 7.25
N PRO A 57 5.06 -10.60 6.09
CA PRO A 57 4.47 -10.30 4.79
C PRO A 57 3.11 -10.99 4.58
N ILE A 58 2.17 -10.30 3.93
CA ILE A 58 0.84 -10.84 3.59
C ILE A 58 0.42 -10.46 2.18
N VAL A 59 -0.06 -11.44 1.41
CA VAL A 59 -0.34 -11.28 -0.03
C VAL A 59 -1.39 -10.21 -0.32
N TYR A 60 -2.38 -10.02 0.56
CA TYR A 60 -3.40 -9.00 0.36
C TYR A 60 -2.89 -7.59 0.66
N GLY A 61 -1.85 -7.44 1.49
CA GLY A 61 -1.16 -6.17 1.69
C GLY A 61 -0.50 -5.71 0.38
N ASP A 62 0.25 -6.60 -0.25
CA ASP A 62 0.89 -6.36 -1.56
C ASP A 62 -0.13 -6.03 -2.64
N TYR A 63 -1.24 -6.79 -2.71
CA TYR A 63 -2.32 -6.54 -3.66
C TYR A 63 -2.85 -5.10 -3.54
N TYR A 64 -3.21 -4.64 -2.34
CA TYR A 64 -3.77 -3.29 -2.16
C TYR A 64 -2.73 -2.19 -2.33
N PHE A 65 -1.46 -2.46 -2.02
CA PHE A 65 -0.36 -1.54 -2.28
C PHE A 65 -0.19 -1.28 -3.78
N LEU A 66 -0.05 -2.35 -4.58
CA LEU A 66 0.05 -2.26 -6.03
C LEU A 66 -1.21 -1.65 -6.65
N GLU A 67 -2.40 -2.06 -6.20
CA GLU A 67 -3.66 -1.50 -6.67
C GLU A 67 -3.71 0.02 -6.43
N THR A 68 -3.30 0.48 -5.25
CA THR A 68 -3.29 1.90 -4.90
C THR A 68 -2.30 2.67 -5.78
N MET A 69 -1.09 2.15 -6.00
CA MET A 69 -0.11 2.75 -6.90
C MET A 69 -0.62 2.87 -8.33
N LEU A 70 -1.24 1.81 -8.87
CA LEU A 70 -1.84 1.82 -10.20
C LEU A 70 -2.98 2.83 -10.33
N ARG A 71 -3.83 2.94 -9.30
CA ARG A 71 -4.92 3.93 -9.27
C ARG A 71 -4.40 5.37 -9.22
N LEU A 72 -3.33 5.63 -8.47
CA LEU A 72 -2.67 6.95 -8.42
C LEU A 72 -2.07 7.31 -9.78
N LYS A 73 -1.29 6.39 -10.37
CA LYS A 73 -0.72 6.56 -11.72
C LYS A 73 -1.80 6.86 -12.77
N ALA A 74 -2.90 6.11 -12.76
CA ALA A 74 -4.00 6.31 -13.69
C ALA A 74 -4.74 7.67 -13.52
N LEU A 75 -4.61 8.35 -12.38
CA LEU A 75 -5.10 9.72 -12.20
C LEU A 75 -4.11 10.75 -12.76
N GLU A 76 -2.81 10.50 -12.59
CA GLU A 76 -1.74 11.35 -13.14
C GLU A 76 -1.73 11.30 -14.67
N ASP A 77 -1.82 10.12 -15.27
CA ASP A 77 -1.86 9.91 -16.73
C ASP A 77 -3.11 10.53 -17.40
N LYS A 78 -4.16 10.84 -16.62
CA LYS A 78 -5.39 11.51 -17.09
C LYS A 78 -5.33 13.03 -16.98
N THR A 79 -4.25 13.57 -16.42
CA THR A 79 -4.04 15.02 -16.33
C THR A 79 -3.31 15.44 -17.62
N PRO A 80 -3.88 16.34 -18.44
CA PRO A 80 -3.31 16.74 -19.72
C PRO A 80 -1.97 17.47 -19.59
#